data_AF-A0A2N2N3N9-F1
#
_entry.id   AF-A0A2N2N3N9-F1
#
_cell.length_a   1.000
_cell.length_b   1.000
_cell.length_c   1.000
_cell.angle_alpha   90.00
_cell.angle_beta   90.00
_cell.angle_gamma   90.00
#
_symmetry.space_group_name_H-M   'P 1'
#
loop_
_entity.id
_entity.type
_entity.pdbx_description
1 polymer ?
#
loop_
_entity_poly.entity_id
_entity_poly.type
_entity_poly.pdbx_seq_one_letter_code
_entity_poly.pdbx_strand_id
1 'polypeptide(L)'
;MKIENNNISNANFNKTEATNQVEKQYATSSSNNTSAVSNKDKAELSDNAKLLSKARIALNETPEVDQAKVDDLKAKIQKGEYNIPYEDLAEKMYAKLGLK
;
A
#
# COMPACT_ATOMS: atom_id res chain seq x y z
N MET A 1 3.20 40.87 -32.18
CA MET A 1 2.08 40.15 -32.82
C MET A 1 1.68 39.00 -31.92
N LYS A 2 0.39 38.89 -31.59
CA LYS A 2 -0.20 37.78 -30.83
C LYS A 2 -0.57 36.67 -31.82
N ILE A 3 -0.20 35.43 -31.55
CA ILE A 3 -0.86 34.26 -32.12
C ILE A 3 -1.19 33.34 -30.95
N GLU A 4 -2.48 33.31 -30.63
CA GLU A 4 -3.13 32.38 -29.72
C GLU A 4 -3.50 31.14 -30.54
N ASN A 5 -3.18 29.95 -30.05
CA ASN A 5 -3.70 28.71 -30.63
C ASN A 5 -4.50 27.98 -29.55
N ASN A 6 -5.80 28.27 -29.54
CA ASN A 6 -6.80 27.60 -28.73
C ASN A 6 -7.36 26.40 -29.52
N ASN A 7 -7.72 25.34 -28.78
CA ASN A 7 -8.58 24.21 -29.17
C ASN A 7 -7.90 22.87 -29.51
N ILE A 8 -7.59 22.10 -28.46
CA ILE A 8 -7.84 20.66 -28.46
C ILE A 8 -8.72 20.39 -27.23
N SER A 9 -10.03 20.39 -27.45
CA SER A 9 -11.00 20.02 -26.42
C SER A 9 -11.26 18.50 -26.44
N ASN A 10 -11.49 17.97 -25.22
CA ASN A 10 -12.24 16.75 -24.87
C ASN A 10 -11.44 15.47 -24.55
N ALA A 11 -11.31 15.18 -23.25
CA ALA A 11 -11.99 14.04 -22.61
C ALA A 11 -11.86 14.10 -21.08
N ASN A 12 -13.00 14.22 -20.40
CA ASN A 12 -13.14 14.22 -18.95
C ASN A 12 -12.74 12.86 -18.33
N PHE A 13 -11.87 12.87 -17.32
CA PHE A 13 -11.79 11.81 -16.31
C PHE A 13 -11.72 12.45 -14.92
N ASN A 14 -12.91 12.81 -14.42
CA ASN A 14 -13.14 13.20 -13.03
C ASN A 14 -12.92 11.97 -12.13
N LYS A 15 -11.72 11.81 -11.54
CA LYS A 15 -11.51 10.91 -10.40
C LYS A 15 -10.28 11.29 -9.56
N THR A 16 -10.20 12.53 -9.08
CA THR A 16 -9.19 12.93 -8.06
C THR A 16 -9.75 13.85 -6.97
N GLU A 17 -11.07 13.98 -6.85
CA GLU A 17 -11.70 14.92 -5.90
C GLU A 17 -12.06 14.29 -4.54
N ALA A 18 -12.08 12.95 -4.42
CA ALA A 18 -12.53 12.29 -3.19
C ALA A 18 -11.46 12.24 -2.08
N THR A 19 -10.16 12.30 -2.42
CA THR A 19 -9.07 12.20 -1.43
C THR A 19 -8.68 13.56 -0.83
N ASN A 20 -8.93 14.67 -1.52
CA ASN A 20 -8.55 16.02 -1.05
C ASN A 20 -9.58 16.68 -0.12
N GLN A 21 -10.81 16.15 -0.06
CA GLN A 21 -11.90 16.74 0.74
C GLN A 21 -11.82 16.33 2.23
N VAL A 22 -11.15 15.21 2.55
CA VAL A 22 -11.03 14.71 3.92
C VAL A 22 -9.92 15.44 4.69
N GLU A 23 -8.83 15.84 4.02
CA GLU A 23 -7.72 16.56 4.65
C GLU A 23 -8.06 18.03 4.96
N LYS A 24 -8.96 18.65 4.19
CA LYS A 24 -9.42 20.03 4.43
C LYS A 24 -10.32 20.20 5.65
N GLN A 25 -11.05 19.15 6.05
CA GLN A 25 -12.04 19.25 7.13
C GLN A 25 -11.42 19.19 8.53
N TYR A 26 -10.26 18.55 8.69
CA TYR A 26 -9.55 18.52 9.98
C TYR A 26 -8.68 19.76 10.25
N ALA A 27 -8.42 20.59 9.24
CA ALA A 27 -7.61 21.80 9.37
C ALA A 27 -8.40 23.08 9.68
N THR A 28 -9.74 23.05 9.66
CA THR A 28 -10.56 24.29 9.69
C THR A 28 -11.12 24.62 11.09
N SER A 29 -10.81 23.84 12.12
CA SER A 29 -11.37 24.03 13.48
C SER A 29 -10.38 24.60 14.50
N SER A 30 -9.29 25.24 14.07
CA SER A 30 -8.40 25.95 15.01
C SER A 30 -7.96 27.30 14.48
N SER A 31 -8.65 28.31 15.00
CA SER A 31 -8.14 29.61 15.39
C SER A 31 -7.63 30.56 14.30
N ASN A 32 -8.39 31.65 14.19
CA ASN A 32 -7.91 32.99 13.86
C ASN A 32 -6.58 33.32 14.56
N ASN A 33 -5.80 34.20 13.92
CA ASN A 33 -4.54 34.81 14.34
C ASN A 33 -3.27 33.97 14.11
N THR A 34 -2.54 34.30 13.04
CA THR A 34 -1.17 34.87 13.11
C THR A 34 -0.58 34.98 11.70
N SER A 35 -0.86 36.10 11.04
CA SER A 35 -0.01 36.62 9.98
C SER A 35 1.31 37.10 10.60
N ALA A 36 2.17 36.19 11.05
CA ALA A 36 3.57 36.39 11.42
C ALA A 36 4.08 35.13 12.13
N VAL A 37 4.59 34.16 11.37
CA VAL A 37 5.58 33.22 11.92
C VAL A 37 6.79 33.31 11.01
N SER A 38 7.68 34.19 11.45
CA SER A 38 9.09 34.29 11.08
C SER A 38 9.73 32.91 10.90
N ASN A 39 10.65 32.84 9.95
CA ASN A 39 11.66 31.79 9.73
C ASN A 39 11.87 30.89 10.95
N LYS A 40 11.10 29.80 11.03
CA LYS A 40 11.32 28.71 11.99
C LYS A 40 12.08 27.63 11.26
N ASP A 41 13.13 27.11 11.91
CA ASP A 41 13.88 25.98 11.39
C ASP A 41 12.92 24.83 11.08
N LYS A 42 12.91 24.40 9.81
CA LYS A 42 12.06 23.32 9.32
C LYS A 42 12.93 22.08 9.15
N ALA A 43 12.67 21.05 9.93
CA ALA A 43 13.24 19.73 9.71
C ALA A 43 12.25 18.88 8.90
N GLU A 44 12.67 18.39 7.74
CA GLU A 44 11.91 17.43 6.94
C GLU A 44 12.60 16.07 6.93
N LEU A 45 11.80 15.01 6.90
CA LEU A 45 12.29 13.66 6.71
C LEU A 45 12.86 13.51 5.29
N SER A 46 14.04 12.89 5.17
CA SER A 46 14.66 12.64 3.86
C SER A 46 13.76 11.77 2.99
N ASP A 47 13.85 11.92 1.67
CA ASP A 47 13.01 11.18 0.72
C ASP A 47 13.18 9.66 0.86
N ASN A 48 14.41 9.20 1.16
CA ASN A 48 14.70 7.80 1.44
C ASN A 48 13.96 7.29 2.69
N ALA A 49 13.92 8.09 3.76
CA ALA A 49 13.23 7.69 4.98
C ALA A 49 11.70 7.71 4.81
N LYS A 50 11.16 8.65 4.01
CA LYS A 50 9.75 8.64 3.60
C LYS A 50 9.41 7.39 2.78
N LEU A 51 10.28 6.99 1.85
CA LEU A 51 10.10 5.77 1.04
C LEU A 51 10.12 4.50 1.90
N LEU A 52 11.10 4.38 2.80
CA LEU A 52 11.23 3.24 3.69
C LEU A 52 10.03 3.11 4.65
N SER A 53 9.53 4.23 5.18
CA SER A 53 8.32 4.26 6.01
C SER A 53 7.12 3.70 5.26
N LYS A 54 6.91 4.15 4.01
CA LYS A 54 5.82 3.64 3.15
C LYS A 54 5.97 2.15 2.86
N ALA A 55 7.19 1.68 2.57
CA ALA A 55 7.45 0.26 2.33
C ALA A 55 7.18 -0.62 3.56
N ARG A 56 7.52 -0.15 4.77
CA ARG A 56 7.21 -0.86 6.02
C ARG A 56 5.71 -0.95 6.28
N ILE A 57 4.98 0.13 6.03
CA ILE A 57 3.53 0.16 6.17
C ILE A 57 2.90 -0.83 5.20
N ALA A 58 3.28 -0.78 3.92
CA ALA A 58 2.79 -1.71 2.90
C ALA A 58 3.11 -3.18 3.22
N LEU A 59 4.28 -3.46 3.81
CA LEU A 59 4.64 -4.81 4.25
C LEU A 59 3.74 -5.29 5.40
N ASN A 60 3.43 -4.43 6.37
CA ASN A 60 2.53 -4.76 7.48
C ASN A 60 1.06 -4.88 7.04
N GLU A 61 0.66 -4.14 6.02
CA GLU A 61 -0.69 -4.21 5.43
C GLU A 61 -0.85 -5.41 4.49
N THR A 62 0.26 -6.03 4.07
CA THR A 62 0.22 -7.24 3.26
C THR A 62 -0.34 -8.38 4.11
N PRO A 63 -1.39 -9.08 3.63
CA PRO A 63 -1.96 -10.20 4.39
C PRO A 63 -0.88 -11.28 4.62
N GLU A 64 -0.77 -11.74 5.86
CA GLU A 64 0.16 -12.81 6.25
C GLU A 64 -0.11 -14.11 5.49
N VAL A 65 -1.37 -14.31 5.09
CA VAL A 65 -1.83 -15.48 4.35
C VAL A 65 -2.24 -15.08 2.94
N ASP A 66 -1.61 -15.69 1.95
CA ASP A 66 -2.05 -15.64 0.56
C ASP A 66 -3.30 -16.51 0.40
N GLN A 67 -4.47 -15.88 0.54
CA GLN A 67 -5.76 -16.55 0.46
C GLN A 67 -5.99 -17.23 -0.91
N ALA A 68 -5.49 -16.63 -1.99
CA ALA A 68 -5.65 -17.20 -3.34
C ALA A 68 -4.91 -18.54 -3.46
N LYS A 69 -3.69 -18.61 -2.92
CA LYS A 69 -2.92 -19.86 -2.85
C LYS A 69 -3.61 -20.91 -1.99
N VAL A 70 -4.20 -20.51 -0.86
CA VAL A 70 -4.94 -21.42 0.02
C VAL A 70 -6.15 -22.00 -0.70
N ASP A 71 -6.90 -21.19 -1.43
CA ASP A 71 -8.11 -21.63 -2.11
C ASP A 71 -7.81 -22.52 -3.32
N ASP A 72 -6.74 -22.26 -4.07
CA ASP A 72 -6.24 -23.16 -5.11
C ASP A 72 -5.86 -24.54 -4.54
N LEU A 73 -5.13 -24.56 -3.43
CA LEU A 73 -4.77 -25.82 -2.76
C LEU A 73 -6.00 -26.58 -2.26
N LYS A 74 -6.96 -25.90 -1.63
CA LYS A 74 -8.22 -26.52 -1.20
C LYS A 74 -8.97 -27.13 -2.38
N ALA A 75 -9.07 -26.42 -3.50
CA ALA A 75 -9.76 -26.92 -4.69
C ALA A 75 -9.09 -28.18 -5.25
N LYS A 76 -7.74 -28.20 -5.32
CA LYS A 76 -6.98 -29.39 -5.75
C LYS A 76 -7.18 -30.58 -4.83
N ILE A 77 -7.23 -30.36 -3.52
CA ILE A 77 -7.51 -31.41 -2.52
C ILE A 77 -8.92 -31.96 -2.71
N GLN A 78 -9.93 -31.09 -2.85
CA GLN A 78 -11.33 -31.51 -3.05
C GLN A 78 -11.52 -32.32 -4.35
N LYS A 79 -10.79 -31.97 -5.40
CA LYS A 79 -10.80 -32.71 -6.68
C LYS A 79 -10.00 -34.02 -6.65
N GLY A 80 -9.20 -34.25 -5.61
CA GLY A 80 -8.28 -35.39 -5.53
C GLY A 80 -7.05 -35.26 -6.44
N GLU A 81 -6.79 -34.09 -6.99
CA GLU A 81 -5.65 -33.80 -7.90
C GLU A 81 -4.40 -33.34 -7.14
N TYR A 82 -4.50 -33.18 -5.82
CA TYR A 82 -3.37 -32.77 -5.00
C TYR A 82 -2.40 -33.93 -4.75
N ASN A 83 -1.27 -33.90 -5.44
CA ASN A 83 -0.17 -34.83 -5.18
C ASN A 83 0.62 -34.39 -3.94
N ILE A 84 0.68 -35.25 -2.92
CA ILE A 84 1.40 -34.95 -1.68
C ILE A 84 2.90 -35.19 -1.91
N PRO A 85 3.77 -34.18 -1.73
CA PRO A 85 5.21 -34.39 -1.74
C PRO A 85 5.61 -35.08 -0.42
N TYR A 86 5.74 -36.41 -0.46
CA TYR A 86 6.05 -37.21 0.72
C TYR A 86 7.43 -36.92 1.31
N GLU A 87 8.41 -36.57 0.47
CA GLU A 87 9.77 -36.21 0.90
C GLU A 87 9.76 -34.94 1.76
N ASP A 88 9.16 -33.86 1.24
CA ASP A 88 9.00 -32.60 1.96
C ASP A 88 8.21 -32.77 3.26
N LEU A 89 7.22 -33.67 3.25
CA LEU A 89 6.44 -33.99 4.45
C LEU A 89 7.32 -34.66 5.50
N ALA A 90 8.10 -35.67 5.11
CA ALA A 90 9.01 -36.38 6.00
C ALA A 90 10.08 -35.42 6.57
N GLU A 91 10.72 -34.61 5.73
CA GLU A 91 11.71 -33.61 6.16
C GLU A 91 11.12 -32.65 7.20
N LYS A 92 9.91 -32.14 6.97
CA LYS A 92 9.22 -31.27 7.92
C LYS A 92 8.86 -31.98 9.22
N MET A 93 8.47 -33.26 9.15
CA MET A 93 8.22 -34.07 10.36
C MET A 93 9.50 -34.26 11.17
N TYR A 94 10.60 -34.63 10.52
CA TYR A 94 11.92 -34.77 11.16
C TYR A 94 12.39 -33.46 11.79
N ALA A 95 12.31 -32.35 11.06
CA ALA A 95 12.63 -31.02 11.55
C ALA A 95 11.79 -30.62 12.77
N LYS A 96 10.48 -30.94 12.76
CA LYS A 96 9.58 -30.66 13.89
C LYS A 96 9.88 -31.55 15.11
N LEU A 97 10.33 -32.79 14.87
CA LEU A 97 10.68 -33.74 15.92
C LEU A 97 12.12 -33.56 16.46
N GLY A 98 12.89 -32.63 15.89
CA GLY A 98 14.30 -32.40 16.27
C GLY A 98 15.24 -33.53 15.88
N LEU A 99 14.79 -34.41 14.98
CA LEU A 99 15.58 -35.51 14.45
C LEU A 99 16.34 -34.95 13.24
N LYS A 100 17.59 -34.56 13.45
CA LYS A 100 18.54 -34.22 12.39
C LYS A 100 19.67 -35.24 12.38
#